data_AF-A0A2V9YEG5-F1
#
_entry.id   AF-A0A2V9YEG5-F1
#
_cell.length_a   1.000
_cell.length_b   1.000
_cell.length_c   1.000
_cell.angle_alpha   90.00
_cell.angle_beta   90.00
_cell.angle_gamma   90.00
#
_symmetry.space_group_name_H-M   'P 1'
#
loop_
_entity.id
_entity.type
_entity.pdbx_description
1 polymer ?
#
loop_
_entity_poly.entity_id
_entity_poly.type
_entity_poly.pdbx_seq_one_letter_code
_entity_poly.pdbx_strand_id
1 'polypeptide(L)'
;MTGLRSISVGPLVLLSLATLSCGSGRKLQSVKINPPAATSQAQFTATGTFSKPPSPVTLTNKDVTWCVGELTSAPNATPTACVGNVAPFATVDQNGMAQCSATTHGSGYILAGASPMISMNPDGGSQFKVSGYATLTCP
;
A
#
# COMPACT_ATOMS: atom_id res chain seq x y z
N MET A 1 -12.80 -26.67 -58.48
CA MET A 1 -12.76 -25.26 -58.05
C MET A 1 -14.23 -24.89 -57.82
N THR A 2 -14.77 -24.59 -56.63
CA THR A 2 -14.26 -23.89 -55.44
C THR A 2 -15.25 -24.24 -54.30
N GLY A 3 -14.89 -25.02 -53.27
CA GLY A 3 -14.44 -24.52 -51.97
C GLY A 3 -15.58 -24.03 -51.06
N LEU A 4 -16.37 -24.93 -50.44
CA LEU A 4 -17.28 -24.56 -49.34
C LEU A 4 -16.45 -24.23 -48.09
N ARG A 5 -16.58 -23.00 -47.61
CA ARG A 5 -15.86 -22.46 -46.44
C ARG A 5 -16.42 -23.07 -45.15
N SER A 6 -15.57 -23.82 -44.46
CA SER A 6 -15.78 -24.32 -43.11
C SER A 6 -15.80 -23.14 -42.13
N ILE A 7 -16.95 -22.86 -41.52
CA ILE A 7 -17.07 -21.85 -40.45
C ILE A 7 -16.67 -22.55 -39.14
N SER A 8 -15.44 -22.30 -38.71
CA SER A 8 -14.91 -22.74 -37.42
C SER A 8 -15.70 -22.08 -36.29
N VAL A 9 -16.50 -22.86 -35.58
CA VAL A 9 -17.15 -22.47 -34.33
C VAL A 9 -16.09 -22.55 -33.23
N GLY A 10 -15.31 -21.48 -33.08
CA GLY A 10 -14.38 -21.33 -31.96
C GLY A 10 -15.17 -21.22 -30.64
N PRO A 11 -14.76 -21.90 -29.56
CA PRO A 11 -15.44 -21.76 -28.29
C PRO A 11 -15.15 -20.36 -27.76
N LEU A 12 -16.15 -19.48 -27.81
CA LEU A 12 -16.17 -18.24 -27.03
C LEU A 12 -16.17 -18.64 -25.56
N VAL A 13 -14.99 -18.66 -24.96
CA VAL A 13 -14.80 -18.75 -23.51
C VAL A 13 -15.41 -17.48 -22.92
N LEU A 14 -16.66 -17.60 -22.49
CA LEU A 14 -17.34 -16.65 -21.62
C LEU A 14 -16.56 -16.59 -20.30
N LEU A 15 -15.61 -15.65 -20.21
CA LEU A 15 -14.98 -15.27 -18.96
C LEU A 15 -16.08 -14.66 -18.07
N SER A 16 -16.63 -15.48 -17.19
CA SER A 16 -17.51 -15.06 -16.12
C SER A 16 -16.73 -14.13 -15.19
N LEU A 17 -16.88 -12.81 -15.39
CA LEU A 17 -16.58 -11.83 -14.35
C LEU A 17 -17.56 -12.07 -13.21
N ALA A 18 -17.19 -12.96 -12.30
CA ALA A 18 -17.81 -13.07 -11.00
C ALA A 18 -17.55 -11.74 -10.27
N THR A 19 -18.49 -10.80 -10.40
CA THR A 19 -18.61 -9.68 -9.48
C THR A 19 -19.06 -10.24 -8.14
N LEU A 20 -18.11 -10.82 -7.40
CA LEU A 20 -18.22 -11.03 -5.95
C LEU A 20 -18.15 -9.64 -5.30
N SER A 21 -19.20 -8.85 -5.49
CA SER A 21 -19.63 -7.87 -4.48
C SER A 21 -20.17 -8.67 -3.30
N CYS A 22 -19.25 -9.30 -2.58
CA CYS A 22 -19.54 -9.94 -1.31
C CYS A 22 -18.93 -9.01 -0.27
N GLY A 23 -19.78 -8.21 0.37
CA GLY A 23 -19.50 -7.51 1.61
C GLY A 23 -19.13 -8.54 2.68
N SER A 24 -17.97 -9.13 2.54
CA SER A 24 -17.44 -10.10 3.47
C SER A 24 -17.04 -9.26 4.67
N GLY A 25 -17.71 -9.44 5.81
CA GLY A 25 -17.34 -8.84 7.10
C GLY A 25 -15.99 -9.35 7.63
N ARG A 26 -15.02 -9.53 6.74
CA ARG A 26 -13.63 -9.84 7.02
C ARG A 26 -12.94 -8.54 7.42
N LYS A 27 -12.17 -8.60 8.50
CA LYS A 27 -11.46 -7.46 9.06
C LYS A 27 -9.99 -7.61 8.72
N LEU A 28 -9.36 -6.54 8.26
CA LEU A 28 -7.91 -6.49 8.11
C LEU A 28 -7.28 -6.57 9.50
N GLN A 29 -6.35 -7.50 9.70
CA GLN A 29 -5.70 -7.76 10.98
C GLN A 29 -4.24 -7.31 11.00
N SER A 30 -3.54 -7.44 9.87
CA SER A 30 -2.15 -6.99 9.73
C SER A 30 -1.85 -6.61 8.28
N VAL A 31 -0.85 -5.75 8.13
CA VAL A 31 -0.30 -5.34 6.83
C VAL A 31 1.20 -5.60 6.84
N LYS A 32 1.70 -6.21 5.77
CA LYS A 32 3.14 -6.40 5.51
C LYS A 32 3.51 -5.62 4.25
N ILE A 33 4.59 -4.85 4.31
CA ILE A 33 5.12 -4.11 3.17
C ILE A 33 6.37 -4.84 2.63
N ASN A 34 6.49 -4.91 1.31
CA ASN A 34 7.66 -5.47 0.63
C ASN A 34 8.14 -4.54 -0.49
N PRO A 35 9.44 -4.30 -0.65
CA PRO A 35 10.52 -4.74 0.23
C PRO A 35 10.44 -4.09 1.63
N PRO A 36 11.04 -4.69 2.68
CA PRO A 36 11.04 -4.10 4.02
C PRO A 36 11.96 -2.88 4.14
N ALA A 37 12.92 -2.73 3.22
CA ALA A 37 13.85 -1.63 3.16
C ALA A 37 14.21 -1.33 1.69
N ALA A 38 14.40 -0.06 1.34
CA ALA A 38 14.90 0.36 0.04
C ALA A 38 15.71 1.66 0.13
N THR A 39 16.32 2.08 -0.99
CA THR A 39 17.12 3.31 -1.09
C THR A 39 16.60 4.20 -2.20
N SER A 40 16.69 5.52 -2.02
CA SER A 40 16.35 6.56 -3.00
C SER A 40 14.88 6.53 -3.48
N GLN A 41 14.57 5.73 -4.49
CA GLN A 41 13.24 5.56 -5.05
C GLN A 41 12.92 4.07 -5.11
N ALA A 42 11.74 3.69 -4.66
CA ALA A 42 11.35 2.29 -4.65
C ALA A 42 9.84 2.10 -4.75
N GLN A 43 9.46 1.01 -5.43
CA GLN A 43 8.11 0.51 -5.42
C GLN A 43 7.92 -0.40 -4.20
N PHE A 44 6.96 -0.07 -3.35
CA PHE A 44 6.51 -0.89 -2.25
C PHE A 44 5.16 -1.53 -2.57
N THR A 45 4.97 -2.75 -2.10
CA THR A 45 3.71 -3.50 -2.21
C THR A 45 3.22 -3.85 -0.81
N ALA A 46 1.95 -3.60 -0.53
CA ALA A 46 1.31 -3.97 0.71
C ALA A 46 0.52 -5.29 0.56
N THR A 47 0.65 -6.18 1.54
CA THR A 47 -0.10 -7.44 1.63
C THR A 47 -0.82 -7.50 2.97
N GLY A 48 -2.12 -7.78 2.94
CA GLY A 48 -2.97 -7.80 4.11
C GLY A 48 -3.38 -9.20 4.53
N THR A 49 -3.36 -9.45 5.84
CA THR A 49 -3.96 -10.64 6.43
C THR A 49 -5.34 -10.27 6.95
N PHE A 50 -6.36 -10.99 6.49
CA PHE A 50 -7.75 -10.80 6.89
C PHE A 50 -8.23 -11.92 7.81
N SER A 51 -9.22 -11.62 8.64
CA SER A 51 -9.82 -12.55 9.60
C SER A 51 -10.57 -13.73 8.97
N LYS A 52 -10.84 -13.70 7.66
CA LYS A 52 -11.50 -14.77 6.89
C LYS A 52 -10.88 -14.84 5.49
N PRO A 53 -10.84 -16.03 4.86
CA PRO A 53 -10.38 -16.15 3.47
C PRO A 53 -11.20 -15.32 2.47
N PRO A 54 -10.61 -14.92 1.32
CA PRO A 54 -9.20 -15.14 0.95
C PRO A 54 -8.24 -14.28 1.79
N SER A 55 -7.13 -14.87 2.22
CA SER A 55 -6.11 -14.26 3.07
C SER A 55 -4.81 -15.10 2.98
N PRO A 56 -3.63 -14.51 2.82
CA PRO A 56 -3.35 -13.09 2.60
C PRO A 56 -3.70 -12.61 1.18
N VAL A 57 -3.87 -11.29 1.01
CA VAL A 57 -4.19 -10.67 -0.30
C VAL A 57 -3.34 -9.42 -0.50
N THR A 58 -2.87 -9.18 -1.72
CA THR A 58 -2.25 -7.90 -2.10
C THR A 58 -3.24 -6.76 -1.96
N LEU A 59 -2.88 -5.73 -1.21
CA LEU A 59 -3.70 -4.57 -0.94
C LEU A 59 -3.54 -3.53 -2.05
N THR A 60 -4.64 -2.86 -2.36
CA THR A 60 -4.69 -1.78 -3.36
C THR A 60 -5.01 -0.45 -2.69
N ASN A 61 -5.04 0.64 -3.47
CA ASN A 61 -5.47 1.96 -2.99
C ASN A 61 -6.92 2.00 -2.45
N LYS A 62 -7.72 0.96 -2.70
CA LYS A 62 -9.06 0.81 -2.11
C LYS A 62 -9.03 0.22 -0.70
N ASP A 63 -7.96 -0.47 -0.34
CA ASP A 63 -7.82 -1.19 0.93
C ASP A 63 -6.97 -0.44 1.95
N VAL A 64 -5.96 0.30 1.48
CA VAL A 64 -4.99 1.01 2.31
C VAL A 64 -4.71 2.41 1.80
N THR A 65 -4.36 3.28 2.74
CA THR A 65 -3.75 4.58 2.47
C THR A 65 -2.24 4.46 2.68
N TRP A 66 -1.46 5.06 1.78
CA TRP A 66 -0.02 5.20 1.93
C TRP A 66 0.32 6.56 2.54
N CYS A 67 1.33 6.59 3.39
CA CYS A 67 1.88 7.84 3.91
C CYS A 67 3.36 7.68 4.27
N VAL A 68 4.01 8.82 4.43
CA VAL A 68 5.37 8.91 4.94
C VAL A 68 5.29 9.13 6.45
N GLY A 69 6.19 8.50 7.21
CA GLY A 69 6.37 8.70 8.64
C GLY A 69 7.59 9.56 8.94
N GLU A 70 7.94 9.66 10.22
CA GLU A 70 9.15 10.39 10.62
C GLU A 70 10.44 9.66 10.19
N LEU A 71 11.54 10.41 10.19
CA LEU A 71 12.88 9.84 10.14
C LEU A 71 13.11 8.95 11.37
N THR A 72 13.76 7.81 11.20
CA THR A 72 14.02 6.86 12.30
C THR A 72 14.92 7.42 13.39
N SER A 73 15.62 8.53 13.12
CA SER A 73 16.45 9.27 14.06
C SER A 73 15.71 10.32 14.87
N ALA A 74 14.43 10.61 14.57
CA ALA A 74 13.65 11.59 15.32
C ALA A 74 13.30 11.05 16.73
N PRO A 75 13.29 11.92 17.76
CA PRO A 75 13.15 11.50 19.16
C PRO A 75 11.82 10.82 19.51
N ASN A 76 10.82 10.88 18.63
CA ASN A 76 9.49 10.26 18.82
C ASN A 76 9.04 9.44 17.59
N ALA A 77 9.99 9.00 16.76
CA ALA A 77 9.67 8.28 15.54
C ALA A 77 8.95 6.97 15.85
N THR A 78 7.74 6.80 15.32
CA THR A 78 6.99 5.54 15.44
C THR A 78 6.61 4.99 14.08
N PRO A 79 6.69 3.67 13.86
CA PRO A 79 6.36 3.04 12.57
C PRO A 79 4.84 2.88 12.36
N THR A 80 4.05 3.76 12.96
CA THR A 80 2.57 3.72 12.90
C THR A 80 1.94 5.08 12.62
N ALA A 81 2.72 6.16 12.72
CA ALA A 81 2.27 7.53 12.54
C ALA A 81 2.78 8.09 11.20
N CYS A 82 1.88 8.71 10.47
CA CYS A 82 2.19 9.56 9.33
C CYS A 82 2.65 10.93 9.81
N VAL A 83 3.58 11.56 9.09
CA VAL A 83 4.01 12.94 9.37
C VAL A 83 2.81 13.89 9.27
N GLY A 84 2.71 14.84 10.20
CA GLY A 84 1.73 15.94 10.19
C GLY A 84 2.23 17.16 9.41
N ASN A 85 2.16 18.34 10.02
CA ASN A 85 2.58 19.61 9.42
C ASN A 85 4.10 19.83 9.41
N VAL A 86 4.88 18.82 9.05
CA VAL A 86 6.34 18.92 8.91
C VAL A 86 6.76 18.56 7.48
N ALA A 87 7.88 19.10 7.02
CA ALA A 87 8.42 18.75 5.70
C ALA A 87 8.81 17.26 5.70
N PRO A 88 8.17 16.42 4.87
CA PRO A 88 8.45 14.99 4.87
C PRO A 88 9.80 14.72 4.18
N PHE A 89 10.50 13.68 4.63
CA PHE A 89 11.80 13.29 4.07
C PHE A 89 11.69 12.68 2.66
N ALA A 90 10.51 12.19 2.32
CA ALA A 90 10.18 11.52 1.06
C ALA A 90 8.72 11.82 0.69
N THR A 91 8.33 11.40 -0.50
CA THR A 91 6.93 11.33 -0.95
C THR A 91 6.57 9.87 -1.20
N VAL A 92 5.29 9.52 -1.07
CA VAL A 92 4.76 8.21 -1.48
C VAL A 92 3.41 8.42 -2.16
N ASP A 93 3.20 7.78 -3.31
CA ASP A 93 1.93 7.85 -4.02
C ASP A 93 0.92 6.80 -3.50
N GLN A 94 -0.30 6.85 -4.01
CA GLN A 94 -1.36 5.89 -3.65
C GLN A 94 -1.10 4.43 -4.07
N ASN A 95 -0.10 4.19 -4.92
CA ASN A 95 0.30 2.88 -5.39
C ASN A 95 1.53 2.33 -4.64
N GLY A 96 2.08 3.08 -3.68
CA GLY A 96 3.27 2.69 -2.92
C GLY A 96 4.60 3.00 -3.63
N MET A 97 4.60 3.85 -4.66
CA MET A 97 5.84 4.39 -5.21
C MET A 97 6.36 5.49 -4.29
N ALA A 98 7.48 5.23 -3.61
CA ALA A 98 8.12 6.20 -2.73
C ALA A 98 9.38 6.78 -3.34
N GLN A 99 9.62 8.06 -3.08
CA GLN A 99 10.77 8.80 -3.60
C GLN A 99 11.30 9.79 -2.57
N CYS A 100 12.61 9.75 -2.33
CA CYS A 100 13.31 10.70 -1.47
C CYS A 100 13.15 12.15 -1.93
N SER A 101 13.02 13.05 -0.97
CA SER A 101 13.14 14.48 -1.21
C SER A 101 14.60 14.84 -1.52
N ALA A 102 14.81 15.78 -2.44
CA ALA A 102 16.15 16.17 -2.88
C ALA A 102 17.02 16.82 -1.78
N THR A 103 16.41 17.24 -0.67
CA THR A 103 17.08 18.00 0.40
C THR A 103 17.20 17.23 1.71
N THR A 104 16.80 15.95 1.75
CA THR A 104 16.72 15.19 3.00
C THR A 104 17.55 13.92 2.93
N HIS A 105 18.33 13.69 3.98
CA HIS A 105 19.20 12.53 4.12
C HIS A 105 18.76 11.68 5.32
N GLY A 106 19.05 10.38 5.25
CA GLY A 106 18.78 9.43 6.34
C GLY A 106 17.62 8.49 6.04
N SER A 107 17.29 7.65 7.03
CA SER A 107 16.24 6.64 6.91
C SER A 107 14.95 7.12 7.56
N GLY A 108 13.82 6.86 6.92
CA GLY A 108 12.51 7.09 7.52
C GLY A 108 11.51 6.01 7.15
N TYR A 109 10.31 6.10 7.71
CA TYR A 109 9.27 5.10 7.53
C TYR A 109 8.37 5.39 6.34
N ILE A 110 8.07 4.37 5.55
CA ILE A 110 6.96 4.34 4.58
C ILE A 110 5.88 3.44 5.16
N LEU A 111 4.67 3.95 5.29
CA LEU A 111 3.57 3.25 5.95
C LEU A 111 2.42 3.00 4.99
N ALA A 112 1.75 1.87 5.19
CA ALA A 112 0.49 1.53 4.56
C ALA A 112 -0.46 0.98 5.61
N GLY A 113 -1.68 1.51 5.69
CA GLY A 113 -2.65 1.08 6.68
C GLY A 113 -4.09 1.35 6.29
N ALA A 114 -5.01 0.69 6.98
CA ALA A 114 -6.44 0.89 6.75
C ALA A 114 -6.96 2.14 7.47
N SER A 115 -7.84 2.88 6.80
CA SER A 115 -8.65 3.94 7.40
C SER A 115 -9.71 3.33 8.35
N PRO A 116 -10.16 4.05 9.39
CA PRO A 116 -9.85 5.44 9.71
C PRO A 116 -8.49 5.62 10.38
N MET A 117 -7.83 6.73 10.06
CA MET A 117 -6.70 7.22 10.82
C MET A 117 -7.21 7.92 12.09
N ILE A 118 -6.48 7.79 13.19
CA ILE A 118 -6.69 8.59 14.39
C ILE A 118 -5.86 9.86 14.22
N SER A 119 -6.51 11.01 14.09
CA SER A 119 -5.81 12.30 14.10
C SER A 119 -5.15 12.48 15.45
N MET A 120 -3.86 12.76 15.46
CA MET A 120 -3.16 13.29 16.61
C MET A 120 -3.26 14.83 16.60
N ASN A 121 -2.59 15.50 17.54
CA ASN A 121 -2.34 16.94 17.45
C ASN A 121 -1.76 17.28 16.06
N PRO A 122 -2.02 18.47 15.46
CA PRO A 122 -1.64 18.78 14.08
C PRO A 122 -0.15 18.55 13.76
N ASP A 123 0.71 18.67 14.77
CA ASP A 123 2.15 18.45 14.65
C ASP A 123 2.52 16.96 14.66
N GLY A 124 1.75 16.12 15.36
CA GLY A 124 1.98 14.67 15.49
C GLY A 124 1.36 13.82 14.38
N GLY A 125 0.63 14.45 13.46
CA GLY A 125 0.07 13.79 12.27
C GLY A 125 -1.08 12.82 12.58
N SER A 126 -1.04 11.63 12.01
CA SER A 126 -2.16 10.68 12.03
C SER A 126 -1.68 9.24 12.17
N GLN A 127 -2.34 8.45 13.01
CA GLN A 127 -1.97 7.04 13.25
C GLN A 127 -2.92 6.08 12.57
N PHE A 128 -2.38 5.01 12.01
CA PHE A 128 -3.18 3.86 11.62
C PHE A 128 -3.46 2.94 12.81
N LYS A 129 -4.67 2.38 12.87
CA LYS A 129 -5.00 1.31 13.81
C LYS A 129 -4.40 -0.05 13.39
N VAL A 130 -4.33 -0.30 12.09
CA VAL A 130 -3.70 -1.49 11.49
C VAL A 130 -2.85 -1.00 10.33
N SER A 131 -1.54 -1.12 10.48
CA SER A 131 -0.56 -0.73 9.46
C SER A 131 0.59 -1.71 9.35
N GLY A 132 1.32 -1.57 8.26
CA GLY A 132 2.65 -2.10 8.06
C GLY A 132 3.58 -0.93 7.76
N TYR A 133 4.88 -1.18 7.87
CA TYR A 133 5.89 -0.21 7.52
C TYR A 133 7.04 -0.87 6.76
N ALA A 134 7.74 -0.04 6.00
CA ALA A 134 9.05 -0.32 5.43
C ALA A 134 9.96 0.89 5.69
N THR A 135 11.26 0.72 5.50
CA THR A 135 12.22 1.82 5.57
C THR A 135 12.65 2.27 4.18
N LEU A 136 12.77 3.59 4.00
CA LEU A 136 13.40 4.18 2.83
C LEU A 136 14.59 5.02 3.30
N THR A 137 15.77 4.75 2.76
CA THR A 137 16.99 5.51 3.03
C THR A 137 17.28 6.47 1.90
N CYS A 138 17.36 7.76 2.23
CA CYS A 138 17.77 8.82 1.32
C CYS A 138 19.28 9.07 1.46
N PRO A 139 20.06 8.89 0.36
CA PRO A 139 21.51 9.06 0.37
C PRO A 139 21.91 10.52 0.57
#